data_AF-A0A8J6XEG7-F1
#
_entry.id   AF-A0A8J6XEG7-F1
#
_cell.length_a   1.000
_cell.length_b   1.000
_cell.length_c   1.000
_cell.angle_alpha   90.00
_cell.angle_beta   90.00
_cell.angle_gamma   90.00
#
_symmetry.space_group_name_H-M   'P 1'
#
loop_
_entity.id
_entity.type
_entity.pdbx_description
1 polymer ?
#
loop_
_entity_poly.entity_id
_entity_poly.type
_entity_poly.pdbx_seq_one_letter_code
_entity_poly.pdbx_strand_id
1 'polypeptide(L)'
;MVAPDYLCQPQHLRRSNKSVAEHQKATITNYDALRQIINKVYIMPTLQGLCKHDYTEHLKQYGDRLPHGAWVGVGSLVGRHPKTIAAILSGIKVVRQDLKLHGFGCGKRSLRYGEVTQRLWSADTMAWSLAARRERRNPDDPVEAQRYLKEVEEMSIQKSLLPLLTTDVYRN
;
A
#
# COMPACT_ATOMS: atom_id res chain seq x y z
N MET A 1 9.47 2.83 -12.34
CA MET A 1 10.00 1.54 -11.85
C MET A 1 9.80 1.49 -10.34
N VAL A 2 9.60 0.31 -9.75
CA VAL A 2 9.53 0.15 -8.28
C VAL A 2 10.87 -0.36 -7.77
N ALA A 3 11.40 0.23 -6.68
CA ALA A 3 12.61 -0.29 -6.05
C ALA A 3 12.31 -1.62 -5.33
N PRO A 4 13.19 -2.64 -5.43
CA PRO A 4 13.06 -3.88 -4.67
C PRO A 4 12.98 -3.60 -3.17
N ASP A 5 11.98 -4.16 -2.53
CA ASP A 5 11.67 -3.96 -1.11
C ASP A 5 11.75 -5.25 -0.31
N TYR A 6 11.79 -5.12 1.01
CA TYR A 6 11.73 -6.23 1.95
C TYR A 6 10.41 -6.21 2.70
N LEU A 7 9.57 -7.21 2.42
CA LEU A 7 8.24 -7.32 3.03
C LEU A 7 8.32 -7.59 4.54
N CYS A 8 7.49 -6.90 5.30
CA CYS A 8 7.42 -7.01 6.76
C CYS A 8 6.31 -7.93 7.26
N GLN A 9 5.58 -8.65 6.40
CA GLN A 9 4.58 -9.60 6.90
C GLN A 9 5.27 -10.70 7.73
N PRO A 10 4.61 -11.26 8.78
CA PRO A 10 5.28 -12.10 9.77
C PRO A 10 6.05 -13.30 9.19
N GLN A 11 5.55 -13.92 8.12
CA GLN A 11 6.23 -15.03 7.46
C GLN A 11 7.55 -14.63 6.79
N HIS A 12 7.66 -13.41 6.27
CA HIS A 12 8.89 -12.91 5.66
C HIS A 12 9.94 -12.58 6.71
N LEU A 13 9.54 -11.92 7.81
CA LEU A 13 10.42 -11.63 8.94
C LEU A 13 10.97 -12.91 9.60
N ARG A 14 10.11 -13.92 9.80
CA ARG A 14 10.53 -15.23 10.33
C ARG A 14 11.52 -15.92 9.40
N ARG A 15 11.27 -15.90 8.09
CA ARG A 15 12.14 -16.55 7.11
C ARG A 15 13.51 -15.87 7.00
N SER A 16 13.57 -14.54 7.13
CA SER A 16 14.83 -13.79 7.06
C SER A 16 15.57 -13.71 8.41
N ASN A 17 14.89 -14.04 9.51
CA ASN A 17 15.36 -13.79 10.88
C ASN A 17 15.78 -12.33 11.10
N LYS A 18 15.01 -11.39 10.55
CA LYS A 18 15.24 -9.95 10.66
C LYS A 18 14.04 -9.24 11.27
N SER A 19 14.31 -8.14 11.93
CA SER A 19 13.32 -7.19 12.44
C SER A 19 12.69 -6.35 11.33
N VAL A 20 11.59 -5.66 11.67
CA VAL A 20 10.96 -4.67 10.78
C VAL A 20 11.95 -3.57 10.42
N ALA A 21 12.69 -3.03 11.39
CA ALA A 21 13.67 -1.96 11.16
C ALA A 21 14.78 -2.38 10.18
N GLU A 22 15.25 -3.64 10.25
CA GLU A 22 16.23 -4.17 9.32
C GLU A 22 15.68 -4.31 7.89
N HIS A 23 14.41 -4.73 7.74
CA HIS A 23 13.74 -4.76 6.44
C HIS A 23 13.52 -3.35 5.87
N GLN A 24 13.17 -2.38 6.71
CA GLN A 24 13.03 -0.97 6.31
C GLN A 24 14.38 -0.41 5.83
N LYS A 25 15.44 -0.60 6.61
CA LYS A 25 16.81 -0.19 6.22
C LYS A 25 17.22 -0.82 4.90
N ALA A 26 17.01 -2.13 4.73
CA ALA A 26 17.36 -2.82 3.49
C ALA A 26 16.55 -2.33 2.28
N THR A 27 15.28 -1.97 2.48
CA THR A 27 14.42 -1.37 1.45
C THR A 27 14.97 -0.01 1.01
N ILE A 28 15.36 0.85 1.95
CA ILE A 28 15.99 2.15 1.64
C ILE A 28 17.34 1.95 0.94
N THR A 29 18.17 1.03 1.40
CA THR A 29 19.46 0.72 0.78
C THR A 29 19.30 0.34 -0.69
N ASN A 30 18.32 -0.50 -1.02
CA ASN A 30 18.03 -0.86 -2.41
C ASN A 30 17.55 0.32 -3.24
N TYR A 31 16.68 1.17 -2.66
CA TYR A 31 16.21 2.38 -3.32
C TYR A 31 17.37 3.34 -3.64
N ASP A 32 18.25 3.60 -2.67
CA ASP A 32 19.40 4.49 -2.83
C ASP A 32 20.38 3.93 -3.88
N ALA A 33 20.67 2.63 -3.84
CA ALA A 33 21.52 1.97 -4.83
C ALA A 33 20.97 2.10 -6.26
N LEU A 34 19.66 1.88 -6.44
CA LEU A 34 19.03 2.04 -7.75
C LEU A 34 19.01 3.49 -8.22
N ARG A 35 18.80 4.47 -7.32
CA ARG A 35 18.83 5.90 -7.66
C ARG A 35 20.21 6.36 -8.15
N GLN A 36 21.29 5.71 -7.71
CA GLN A 36 22.64 5.97 -8.18
C GLN A 36 22.88 5.45 -9.60
N ILE A 37 22.27 4.31 -9.95
CA ILE A 37 22.45 3.67 -11.27
C ILE A 37 21.48 4.25 -12.30
N ILE A 38 20.24 4.52 -11.89
CA ILE A 38 19.13 4.88 -12.78
C ILE A 38 18.67 6.31 -12.45
N ASN A 39 19.00 7.26 -13.33
CA ASN A 39 18.67 8.68 -13.15
C ASN A 39 17.64 9.23 -14.16
N LYS A 40 17.26 8.45 -15.19
CA LYS A 40 16.33 8.90 -16.25
C LYS A 40 14.87 8.53 -16.02
N VAL A 41 14.57 7.65 -15.07
CA VAL A 41 13.20 7.23 -14.76
C VAL A 41 12.91 7.40 -13.28
N TYR A 42 11.64 7.66 -12.97
CA TYR A 42 11.18 7.68 -11.59
C TYR A 42 11.28 6.30 -10.97
N ILE A 43 11.95 6.23 -9.82
CA ILE A 43 12.03 5.06 -8.97
C ILE A 43 11.07 5.30 -7.81
N MET A 44 10.03 4.48 -7.72
CA MET A 44 9.06 4.54 -6.64
C MET A 44 9.68 3.95 -5.37
N PRO A 45 9.83 4.73 -4.29
CA PRO A 45 10.20 4.23 -2.98
C PRO A 45 9.00 3.50 -2.36
N THR A 46 9.27 2.58 -1.44
CA THR A 46 8.24 1.78 -0.78
C THR A 46 8.35 1.88 0.73
N LEU A 47 7.23 2.21 1.38
CA LEU A 47 7.07 2.12 2.82
C LEU A 47 6.65 0.70 3.22
N GLN A 48 7.24 0.24 4.31
CA GLN A 48 7.12 -1.11 4.86
C GLN A 48 6.90 -1.06 6.37
N GLY A 49 6.11 -1.98 6.92
CA GLY A 49 5.83 -2.06 8.35
C GLY A 49 4.75 -3.09 8.73
N LEU A 50 4.60 -3.33 10.04
CA LEU A 50 3.56 -4.19 10.61
C LEU A 50 2.38 -3.41 11.19
N CYS A 51 2.62 -2.24 11.77
CA CYS A 51 1.61 -1.38 12.39
C CYS A 51 1.80 0.08 11.97
N LYS A 52 0.83 0.94 12.31
CA LYS A 52 0.86 2.38 11.98
C LYS A 52 2.20 3.05 12.35
N HIS A 53 2.73 2.72 13.53
CA HIS A 53 3.99 3.30 14.04
C HIS A 53 5.17 2.98 13.13
N ASP A 54 5.29 1.73 12.66
CA ASP A 54 6.38 1.31 11.77
C ASP A 54 6.41 2.13 10.48
N TYR A 55 5.25 2.41 9.88
CA TYR A 55 5.19 3.24 8.66
C TYR A 55 5.57 4.70 8.93
N THR A 56 5.16 5.26 10.06
CA THR A 56 5.57 6.61 10.45
C THR A 56 7.06 6.69 10.74
N GLU A 57 7.66 5.64 11.28
CA GLU A 57 9.11 5.58 11.50
C GLU A 57 9.87 5.42 10.18
N HIS A 58 9.36 4.59 9.27
CA HIS A 58 9.96 4.42 7.95
C HIS A 58 9.94 5.73 7.13
N LEU A 59 8.88 6.54 7.25
CA LEU A 59 8.84 7.88 6.66
C LEU A 59 10.00 8.75 7.15
N LYS A 60 10.30 8.72 8.45
CA LYS A 60 11.43 9.47 9.02
C LYS A 60 12.76 8.95 8.49
N GLN A 61 12.92 7.62 8.41
CA GLN A 61 14.14 7.00 7.86
C GLN A 61 14.39 7.40 6.41
N TYR A 62 13.34 7.50 5.59
CA TYR A 62 13.47 8.02 4.23
C TYR A 62 13.89 9.50 4.23
N GLY A 63 13.26 10.34 5.07
CA GLY A 63 13.56 11.77 5.18
C GLY A 63 13.43 12.50 3.83
N ASP A 64 14.44 13.30 3.48
CA ASP A 64 14.46 14.14 2.27
C ASP A 64 14.50 13.35 0.96
N ARG A 65 14.66 12.02 1.02
CA ARG A 65 14.52 11.13 -0.15
C ARG A 65 13.12 11.18 -0.76
N LEU A 66 12.12 11.59 0.01
CA LEU A 66 10.72 11.70 -0.42
C LEU A 66 10.37 13.18 -0.68
N PRO A 67 10.59 13.69 -1.91
CA PRO A 67 10.24 15.06 -2.24
C PRO A 67 8.73 15.30 -2.08
N HIS A 68 8.35 16.57 -2.02
CA HIS A 68 6.95 16.96 -1.96
C HIS A 68 6.16 16.35 -3.14
N GLY A 69 5.02 15.73 -2.85
CA GLY A 69 4.17 15.13 -3.87
C GLY A 69 4.68 13.80 -4.45
N ALA A 70 5.71 13.18 -3.85
CA ALA A 70 6.28 11.92 -4.32
C ALA A 70 5.22 10.81 -4.41
N TRP A 71 5.38 9.92 -5.39
CA TRP A 71 4.55 8.75 -5.57
C TRP A 71 5.19 7.55 -4.87
N VAL A 72 4.59 7.13 -3.76
CA VAL A 72 5.21 6.22 -2.79
C VAL A 72 4.37 4.96 -2.64
N GLY A 73 5.03 3.80 -2.80
CA GLY A 73 4.44 2.50 -2.55
C GLY A 73 4.21 2.24 -1.06
N VAL A 74 3.15 1.50 -0.74
CA VAL A 74 2.86 1.01 0.60
C VAL A 74 2.74 -0.50 0.53
N GLY A 75 3.79 -1.18 0.99
CA GLY A 75 3.92 -2.63 0.93
C GLY A 75 3.32 -3.35 2.14
N SER A 76 3.43 -4.68 2.14
CA SER A 76 2.95 -5.55 3.23
C SER A 76 1.47 -5.41 3.60
N LEU A 77 0.63 -4.94 2.67
CA LEU A 77 -0.80 -4.75 2.89
C LEU A 77 -1.64 -6.01 2.64
N VAL A 78 -1.15 -6.93 1.80
CA VAL A 78 -1.86 -8.14 1.37
C VAL A 78 -2.38 -8.93 2.57
N GLY A 79 -3.66 -9.33 2.51
CA GLY A 79 -4.31 -10.16 3.53
C GLY A 79 -4.76 -9.43 4.79
N ARG A 80 -4.46 -8.13 4.95
CA ARG A 80 -4.88 -7.36 6.12
C ARG A 80 -6.37 -7.02 6.08
N HIS A 81 -6.93 -6.78 7.26
CA HIS A 81 -8.27 -6.23 7.39
C HIS A 81 -8.32 -4.80 6.81
N PRO A 82 -9.37 -4.41 6.04
CA PRO A 82 -9.46 -3.07 5.44
C PRO A 82 -9.32 -1.91 6.43
N LYS A 83 -9.91 -2.03 7.63
CA LYS A 83 -9.73 -1.05 8.72
C LYS A 83 -8.26 -0.85 9.12
N THR A 84 -7.46 -1.92 9.15
CA THR A 84 -6.02 -1.83 9.45
C THR A 84 -5.28 -1.10 8.34
N ILE A 85 -5.62 -1.38 7.08
CA ILE A 85 -5.04 -0.68 5.93
C ILE A 85 -5.39 0.81 6.00
N ALA A 86 -6.66 1.16 6.23
CA ALA A 86 -7.11 2.54 6.36
C ALA A 86 -6.40 3.28 7.50
N ALA A 87 -6.15 2.62 8.64
CA ALA A 87 -5.42 3.21 9.76
C ALA A 87 -3.94 3.47 9.42
N ILE A 88 -3.29 2.55 8.69
CA ILE A 88 -1.91 2.74 8.19
C ILE A 88 -1.86 3.92 7.23
N LEU A 89 -2.72 3.93 6.20
CA LEU A 89 -2.76 4.99 5.19
C LEU A 89 -3.08 6.34 5.82
N SER A 90 -4.02 6.39 6.78
CA SER A 90 -4.31 7.59 7.57
C SER A 90 -3.08 8.08 8.34
N GLY A 91 -2.36 7.17 9.01
CA GLY A 91 -1.15 7.52 9.77
C GLY A 91 -0.07 8.14 8.89
N ILE A 92 0.12 7.60 7.68
CA ILE A 92 1.04 8.17 6.68
C ILE A 92 0.56 9.57 6.25
N LYS A 93 -0.73 9.71 5.91
CA LYS A 93 -1.31 10.97 5.42
C LYS A 93 -1.34 12.08 6.46
N VAL A 94 -1.43 11.76 7.76
CA VAL A 94 -1.32 12.75 8.84
C VAL A 94 0.06 13.41 8.85
N VAL A 95 1.13 12.65 8.59
CA VAL A 95 2.50 13.17 8.61
C VAL A 95 2.89 13.77 7.26
N ARG A 96 2.42 13.17 6.16
CA ARG A 96 2.79 13.52 4.78
C ARG A 96 1.56 13.47 3.87
N GLN A 97 0.70 14.47 4.01
CA GLN A 97 -0.55 14.56 3.24
C GLN A 97 -0.31 14.64 1.72
N ASP A 98 0.82 15.23 1.33
CA ASP A 98 1.25 15.47 -0.04
C ASP A 98 1.56 14.20 -0.84
N LEU A 99 1.96 13.11 -0.18
CA LEU A 99 2.42 11.90 -0.87
C LEU A 99 1.28 11.24 -1.66
N LYS A 100 1.54 10.89 -2.91
CA LYS A 100 0.64 10.06 -3.71
C LYS A 100 0.88 8.61 -3.31
N LEU A 101 -0.06 7.96 -2.62
CA LEU A 101 0.16 6.61 -2.09
C LEU A 101 -0.27 5.53 -3.10
N HIS A 102 0.60 4.55 -3.36
CA HIS A 102 0.29 3.35 -4.13
C HIS A 102 0.12 2.14 -3.20
N GLY A 103 -1.04 1.49 -3.21
CA GLY A 103 -1.30 0.31 -2.39
C GLY A 103 -0.94 -0.99 -3.12
N PHE A 104 0.16 -1.64 -2.74
CA PHE A 104 0.57 -2.90 -3.36
C PHE A 104 -0.30 -4.07 -2.89
N GLY A 105 -0.83 -4.82 -3.85
CA GLY A 105 -1.62 -6.03 -3.60
C GLY A 105 -3.01 -5.79 -2.96
N CYS A 106 -3.55 -4.58 -3.09
CA CYS A 106 -4.89 -4.23 -2.62
C CYS A 106 -5.97 -4.84 -3.53
N GLY A 107 -6.60 -5.94 -3.09
CA GLY A 107 -7.72 -6.57 -3.81
C GLY A 107 -9.10 -5.98 -3.47
N LYS A 108 -10.15 -6.49 -4.13
CA LYS A 108 -11.57 -6.10 -3.94
C LYS A 108 -11.96 -5.83 -2.49
N ARG A 109 -11.57 -6.69 -1.54
CA ARG A 109 -11.93 -6.52 -0.11
C ARG A 109 -11.42 -5.19 0.48
N SER A 110 -10.18 -4.79 0.18
CA SER A 110 -9.63 -3.53 0.68
C SER A 110 -10.16 -2.35 -0.15
N LEU A 111 -10.24 -2.51 -1.47
CA LEU A 111 -10.73 -1.46 -2.38
C LEU A 111 -12.22 -1.15 -2.21
N ARG A 112 -13.03 -2.09 -1.71
CA ARG A 112 -14.42 -1.82 -1.35
C ARG A 112 -14.55 -0.85 -0.17
N TYR A 113 -13.52 -0.72 0.66
CA TYR A 113 -13.56 0.12 1.85
C TYR A 113 -13.17 1.57 1.50
N GLY A 114 -14.14 2.49 1.55
CA GLY A 114 -13.95 3.87 1.05
C GLY A 114 -12.80 4.62 1.71
N GLU A 115 -12.54 4.38 3.00
CA GLU A 115 -11.40 5.00 3.69
C GLU A 115 -10.04 4.54 3.14
N VAL A 116 -9.96 3.35 2.52
CA VAL A 116 -8.76 2.92 1.82
C VAL A 116 -8.65 3.64 0.48
N THR A 117 -9.68 3.58 -0.35
CA THR A 117 -9.63 4.13 -1.72
C THR A 117 -9.43 5.64 -1.74
N GLN A 118 -10.07 6.38 -0.84
CA GLN A 118 -9.92 7.84 -0.73
C GLN A 118 -8.49 8.29 -0.38
N ARG A 119 -7.66 7.41 0.18
CA ARG A 119 -6.28 7.73 0.58
C ARG A 119 -5.22 7.22 -0.39
N LEU A 120 -5.62 6.38 -1.35
CA LEU A 120 -4.73 5.85 -2.38
C LEU A 120 -4.82 6.72 -3.63
N TRP A 121 -3.66 7.03 -4.19
CA TRP A 121 -3.54 7.57 -5.55
C TRP A 121 -3.71 6.46 -6.60
N SER A 122 -3.24 5.25 -6.28
CA SER A 122 -3.29 4.08 -7.16
C SER A 122 -3.14 2.80 -6.35
N ALA A 123 -3.43 1.66 -6.95
CA ALA A 123 -3.23 0.35 -6.36
C ALA A 123 -3.03 -0.70 -7.45
N ASP A 124 -2.42 -1.83 -7.10
CA ASP A 124 -2.36 -3.02 -7.94
C ASP A 124 -2.76 -4.28 -7.16
N THR A 125 -3.03 -5.35 -7.90
CA THR A 125 -3.22 -6.67 -7.30
C THR A 125 -3.09 -7.79 -8.32
N MET A 126 -2.55 -8.94 -7.87
CA MET A 126 -2.58 -10.21 -8.59
C MET A 126 -3.72 -11.13 -8.09
N ALA A 127 -4.70 -10.58 -7.37
CA ALA A 127 -5.82 -11.36 -6.82
C ALA A 127 -6.66 -12.07 -7.89
N TRP A 128 -6.73 -11.53 -9.12
CA TRP A 128 -7.36 -12.17 -10.28
C TRP A 128 -6.65 -13.48 -10.65
N SER A 129 -5.31 -13.42 -10.79
CA SER A 129 -4.47 -14.58 -11.10
C SER A 129 -4.53 -15.62 -9.98
N LEU A 130 -4.49 -15.17 -8.71
CA LEU A 130 -4.62 -16.06 -7.55
C LEU A 130 -5.97 -16.79 -7.52
N ALA A 131 -7.07 -16.11 -7.86
CA ALA A 131 -8.39 -16.72 -7.94
C ALA A 131 -8.43 -17.78 -9.07
N ALA A 132 -7.94 -17.44 -10.25
CA ALA A 132 -7.83 -18.38 -11.36
C ALA A 132 -7.02 -19.64 -11.00
N ARG A 133 -5.87 -19.50 -10.31
CA ARG A 133 -5.09 -20.66 -9.83
C ARG A 133 -5.91 -21.56 -8.89
N ARG A 134 -6.61 -20.96 -7.93
CA ARG A 134 -7.43 -21.71 -6.96
C ARG A 134 -8.57 -22.47 -7.62
N GLU A 135 -9.13 -21.89 -8.67
CA GLU A 135 -10.23 -22.47 -9.44
C GLU A 135 -9.75 -23.37 -10.60
N ARG A 136 -8.43 -23.62 -10.70
CA ARG A 136 -7.81 -24.42 -11.77
C ARG A 136 -8.08 -23.89 -13.19
N ARG A 137 -8.18 -22.57 -13.32
CA ARG A 137 -8.31 -21.81 -14.58
C ARG A 137 -6.94 -21.24 -14.96
N ASN A 138 -6.81 -20.69 -16.17
CA ASN A 138 -5.54 -20.11 -16.64
C ASN A 138 -5.21 -18.83 -15.86
N PRO A 139 -4.13 -18.80 -15.05
CA PRO A 139 -3.81 -17.65 -14.21
C PRO A 139 -3.09 -16.52 -14.93
N ASP A 140 -2.73 -16.71 -16.20
CA ASP A 140 -2.06 -15.73 -17.04
C ASP A 140 -2.98 -15.24 -18.18
N ASP A 141 -4.28 -15.58 -18.10
CA ASP A 141 -5.28 -15.15 -19.08
C ASP A 141 -5.70 -13.68 -18.83
N PRO A 142 -5.51 -12.77 -19.80
CA PRO A 142 -5.92 -11.37 -19.66
C PRO A 142 -7.43 -11.20 -19.47
N VAL A 143 -8.26 -12.15 -19.89
CA VAL A 143 -9.72 -12.13 -19.66
C VAL A 143 -10.04 -12.21 -18.17
N GLU A 144 -9.22 -12.90 -17.37
CA GLU A 144 -9.37 -12.94 -15.91
C GLU A 144 -9.11 -11.59 -15.27
N ALA A 145 -8.08 -10.90 -15.73
CA ALA A 145 -7.77 -9.55 -15.27
C ALA A 145 -8.90 -8.57 -15.64
N GLN A 146 -9.44 -8.65 -16.86
CA GLN A 146 -10.56 -7.82 -17.30
C GLN A 146 -11.83 -8.07 -16.50
N ARG A 147 -12.19 -9.33 -16.23
CA ARG A 147 -13.34 -9.67 -15.39
C ARG A 147 -13.18 -9.11 -13.98
N TYR A 148 -11.99 -9.26 -13.40
CA TYR A 148 -11.70 -8.73 -12.07
C TYR A 148 -11.77 -7.20 -12.03
N LEU A 149 -11.27 -6.51 -13.05
CA LEU A 149 -11.35 -5.06 -13.17
C LEU A 149 -12.82 -4.61 -13.20
N LYS A 150 -13.65 -5.24 -14.03
CA LYS A 150 -15.09 -4.95 -14.10
C LYS A 150 -15.76 -5.09 -12.73
N GLU A 151 -15.46 -6.16 -11.99
CA GLU A 151 -16.00 -6.35 -10.64
C GLU A 151 -15.53 -5.28 -9.64
N VAL A 152 -14.31 -4.76 -9.79
CA VAL A 152 -13.78 -3.65 -8.99
C VAL A 152 -14.45 -2.33 -9.35
N GLU A 153 -14.79 -2.12 -10.63
CA GLU A 153 -15.46 -0.90 -11.09
C GLU A 153 -16.95 -0.89 -10.69
N GLU A 154 -17.60 -2.06 -10.68
CA GLU A 154 -19.03 -2.20 -10.39
C GLU A 154 -19.34 -2.35 -8.89
N MET A 155 -18.36 -2.65 -8.04
CA MET A 155 -18.61 -2.87 -6.61
C MET A 155 -19.01 -1.57 -5.89
N SER A 156 -19.99 -1.68 -4.98
CA SER A 156 -20.38 -0.57 -4.12
C SER A 156 -19.30 -0.27 -3.07
N ILE A 157 -18.85 0.98 -3.03
CA ILE A 157 -17.91 1.47 -2.03
C ILE A 157 -18.63 1.61 -0.68
N GLN A 158 -18.11 0.92 0.33
CA GLN A 158 -18.52 1.11 1.71
C GLN A 158 -18.02 2.48 2.20
N LYS A 159 -18.95 3.43 2.34
CA LYS A 159 -18.67 4.71 2.99
C LYS A 159 -18.64 4.50 4.51
N SER A 160 -17.63 5.06 5.17
CA SER A 160 -17.67 5.21 6.62
C SER A 160 -18.70 6.28 6.97
N LEU A 161 -19.55 6.02 7.96
CA LEU A 161 -20.50 7.01 8.48
C LEU A 161 -19.84 7.96 9.51
N LEU A 162 -18.58 7.73 9.90
CA LEU A 162 -17.90 8.56 10.91
C LEU A 162 -17.84 10.07 10.59
N PRO A 163 -17.63 10.52 9.33
CA PRO A 163 -17.59 11.95 9.03
C PRO A 163 -18.93 12.68 9.25
N LEU A 164 -20.05 11.94 9.27
CA LEU A 164 -21.40 12.50 9.42
C LEU A 164 -21.78 12.76 10.88
N LEU A 165 -21.04 12.22 11.85
CA LEU A 165 -21.33 12.37 13.28
C LEU A 165 -20.47 13.44 13.97
N THR A 166 -19.43 13.96 13.30
CA THR A 166 -18.52 14.96 13.87
C THR A 166 -18.95 16.40 13.61
N THR A 167 -19.95 16.64 12.76
CA THR A 167 -20.45 17.99 12.44
C THR A 167 -21.52 18.51 13.41
N ASP A 168 -22.09 17.65 14.26
CA ASP A 168 -23.19 18.03 15.16
C ASP A 168 -22.77 18.26 16.62
N VAL A 169 -21.49 18.06 16.97
CA VAL A 169 -21.01 18.18 18.36
C VAL A 169 -20.37 19.55 18.67
N TYR A 170 -20.18 20.42 17.68
CA TYR A 170 -19.60 21.77 17.86
C TYR A 170 -20.53 22.93 17.47
N ARG A 171 -21.85 22.69 17.43
CA ARG A 171 -22.86 23.74 17.41
C ARG A 171 -23.60 23.74 18.75
N ASN A 172 -23.06 24.46 19.72
CA ASN A 172 -23.78 25.14 20.81
C ASN A 172 -22.79 26.06 21.54
#